data_AF-F0QSC8-F1
#
_entry.id   AF-F0QSC8-F1
#
_cell.length_a   1.000
_cell.length_b   1.000
_cell.length_c   1.000
_cell.angle_alpha   90.00
_cell.angle_beta   90.00
_cell.angle_gamma   90.00
#
_symmetry.space_group_name_H-M   'P 1'
#
loop_
_entity.id
_entity.type
_entity.pdbx_description
1 polymer ?
#
loop_
_entity_poly.entity_id
_entity_poly.type
_entity_poly.pdbx_seq_one_letter_code
_entity_poly.pdbx_strand_id
1 'polypeptide(L)'
;MTSKQLLGVPFKKLYLVAFTVSTLVRDEDDIHVECDMDYSKYVINGINYVPCIIRVNELSKIMDVLMNYVKGDHVLNQLMIRVVNDNELRIDMPITIMNSGKSLGEVINELIYLIIGIRHCLHFIEVKH
;
A
#
# COMPACT_ATOMS: atom_id res chain seq x y z
N MET A 1 -6.71 65.91 -9.87
CA MET A 1 -6.59 65.13 -11.13
C MET A 1 -5.85 63.83 -10.82
N THR A 2 -6.51 62.70 -11.14
CA THR A 2 -6.02 61.32 -11.32
C THR A 2 -5.16 60.69 -10.20
N SER A 3 -5.71 59.80 -9.35
CA SER A 3 -6.18 58.41 -9.59
C SER A 3 -5.06 57.43 -9.97
N LYS A 4 -4.72 56.54 -9.02
CA LYS A 4 -4.81 55.07 -9.20
C LYS A 4 -4.70 54.37 -7.84
N GLN A 5 -5.82 53.75 -7.44
CA GLN A 5 -5.91 52.80 -6.34
C GLN A 5 -5.12 51.54 -6.68
N LEU A 6 -4.22 51.12 -5.80
CA LEU A 6 -3.70 49.75 -5.75
C LEU A 6 -4.50 48.98 -4.70
N LEU A 7 -5.60 48.39 -5.16
CA LEU A 7 -6.33 47.34 -4.45
C LEU A 7 -5.49 46.05 -4.52
N GLY A 8 -4.73 45.78 -3.47
CA GLY A 8 -3.99 44.52 -3.28
C GLY A 8 -4.56 43.77 -2.08
N VAL A 9 -5.47 42.85 -2.38
CA VAL A 9 -6.15 41.82 -1.57
C VAL A 9 -5.58 41.57 -0.15
N PRO A 10 -6.40 41.58 0.91
CA PRO A 10 -5.93 41.19 2.24
C PRO A 10 -5.56 39.70 2.21
N PHE A 11 -4.36 39.37 2.67
CA PHE A 11 -3.92 37.99 2.92
C PHE A 11 -4.92 37.35 3.90
N LYS A 12 -5.92 36.68 3.32
CA LYS A 12 -6.84 35.83 4.06
C LYS A 12 -5.98 34.72 4.64
N LYS A 13 -5.85 34.76 5.96
CA LYS A 13 -5.30 33.72 6.83
C LYS A 13 -5.81 32.36 6.34
N LEU A 14 -5.04 31.71 5.47
CA LEU A 14 -5.24 30.31 5.14
C LEU A 14 -4.91 29.59 6.45
N TYR A 15 -5.94 29.21 7.20
CA TYR A 15 -5.83 28.05 8.05
C TYR A 15 -5.54 26.88 7.12
N LEU A 16 -4.26 26.65 6.86
CA LEU A 16 -3.73 25.35 6.48
C LEU A 16 -4.03 24.45 7.69
N VAL A 17 -5.24 23.93 7.75
CA VAL A 17 -5.46 22.67 8.43
C VAL A 17 -4.76 21.65 7.54
N ALA A 18 -3.47 21.47 7.81
CA ALA A 18 -2.71 20.37 7.24
C ALA A 18 -3.32 19.09 7.79
N PHE A 19 -4.31 18.55 7.10
CA PHE A 19 -4.70 17.16 7.26
C PHE A 19 -3.57 16.35 6.62
N THR A 20 -2.50 16.10 7.38
CA THR A 20 -1.42 15.18 7.00
C THR A 20 -1.93 13.76 7.12
N VAL A 21 -2.88 13.37 6.27
CA VAL A 21 -3.22 11.96 6.11
C VAL A 21 -2.26 11.44 5.05
N SER A 22 -1.14 10.87 5.48
CA SER A 22 -0.16 10.26 4.58
C SER A 22 -0.72 8.91 4.16
N THR A 23 -1.67 8.88 3.24
CA THR A 23 -2.26 7.63 2.74
C THR A 23 -1.68 7.30 1.38
N LEU A 24 -1.20 6.08 1.20
CA LEU A 24 -0.89 5.53 -0.12
C LEU A 24 -2.12 4.76 -0.61
N VAL A 25 -2.65 5.15 -1.76
CA VAL A 25 -3.74 4.43 -2.45
C VAL A 25 -3.25 3.98 -3.83
N ARG A 26 -3.57 2.72 -4.19
CA ARG A 26 -3.27 2.13 -5.48
C ARG A 26 -4.42 1.27 -5.96
N ASP A 27 -4.68 1.33 -7.26
CA ASP A 27 -5.68 0.52 -7.95
C ASP A 27 -5.04 -0.01 -9.24
N GLU A 28 -4.94 -1.33 -9.38
CA GLU A 28 -4.31 -1.99 -10.54
C GLU A 28 -4.93 -3.38 -10.73
N ASP A 29 -5.39 -3.72 -11.93
CA ASP A 29 -5.89 -5.07 -12.29
C ASP A 29 -6.87 -5.70 -11.27
N ASP A 30 -7.91 -4.94 -10.88
CA ASP A 30 -8.89 -5.32 -9.85
C ASP A 30 -8.28 -5.59 -8.46
N ILE A 31 -7.12 -5.00 -8.18
CA ILE A 31 -6.47 -4.97 -6.86
C ILE A 31 -6.51 -3.55 -6.33
N HIS A 32 -7.11 -3.37 -5.15
CA HIS A 32 -7.13 -2.09 -4.45
C HIS A 32 -6.25 -2.17 -3.20
N VAL A 33 -5.35 -1.20 -3.04
CA VAL A 33 -4.46 -1.10 -1.87
C VAL A 33 -4.62 0.25 -1.20
N GLU A 34 -4.73 0.23 0.12
CA GLU A 34 -4.72 1.42 0.96
C GLU A 34 -3.75 1.20 2.14
N CYS A 35 -2.79 2.10 2.31
CA CYS A 35 -1.83 2.06 3.42
C CYS A 35 -1.82 3.38 4.19
N ASP A 36 -1.80 3.31 5.52
CA ASP A 36 -1.56 4.46 6.39
C ASP A 36 -0.06 4.66 6.57
N MET A 37 0.51 5.57 5.79
CA MET A 37 1.94 5.90 5.73
C MET A 37 2.37 6.84 6.86
N ASP A 38 1.59 6.98 7.93
CA ASP A 38 2.10 7.56 9.18
C ASP A 38 3.05 6.57 9.88
N TYR A 39 4.33 6.67 9.51
CA TYR A 39 5.42 5.85 10.03
C TYR A 39 5.63 5.92 11.55
N SER A 40 4.97 6.84 12.25
CA SER A 40 5.13 7.02 13.70
C SER A 40 3.97 6.47 14.53
N LYS A 41 2.86 6.11 13.87
CA LYS A 41 1.57 5.86 14.54
C LYS A 41 1.43 4.46 15.11
N TYR A 42 1.97 3.44 14.44
CA TYR A 42 1.75 2.05 14.80
C TYR A 42 3.06 1.40 15.25
N VAL A 43 3.16 1.08 16.54
CA VAL A 43 4.37 0.51 17.14
C VAL A 43 4.06 -0.84 17.77
N ILE A 44 4.82 -1.87 17.38
CA ILE A 44 4.73 -3.21 17.96
C ILE A 44 6.14 -3.62 18.39
N ASN A 45 6.32 -3.92 19.68
CA ASN A 45 7.62 -4.31 20.25
C ASN A 45 8.78 -3.35 19.90
N GLY A 46 8.50 -2.05 19.85
CA GLY A 46 9.49 -1.01 19.53
C GLY A 46 9.81 -0.84 18.04
N ILE A 47 9.14 -1.58 17.15
CA ILE A 47 9.26 -1.45 15.70
C ILE A 47 8.02 -0.71 15.18
N ASN A 48 8.23 0.30 14.33
CA ASN A 48 7.11 0.96 13.66
C ASN A 48 6.64 0.15 12.46
N TYR A 49 5.34 0.17 12.21
CA TYR A 49 4.69 -0.53 11.12
C TYR A 49 3.82 0.42 10.30
N VAL A 50 3.72 0.13 9.01
CA VAL A 50 2.74 0.72 8.10
C VAL A 50 1.69 -0.34 7.81
N PRO A 51 0.46 -0.17 8.32
CA PRO A 51 -0.63 -1.08 8.01
C PRO A 51 -1.19 -0.78 6.62
N CYS A 52 -1.47 -1.84 5.87
CA CYS A 52 -2.10 -1.82 4.58
C CYS A 52 -3.26 -2.80 4.52
N ILE A 53 -4.26 -2.43 3.74
CA ILE A 53 -5.34 -3.31 3.30
C ILE A 53 -5.16 -3.51 1.80
N ILE A 54 -5.12 -4.77 1.37
CA ILE A 54 -5.14 -5.16 -0.03
C ILE A 54 -6.43 -5.92 -0.29
N ARG A 55 -7.25 -5.44 -1.23
CA ARG A 55 -8.47 -6.09 -1.69
C ARG A 55 -8.22 -6.71 -3.06
N VAL A 56 -8.49 -8.00 -3.19
CA VAL A 56 -8.26 -8.81 -4.39
C VAL A 56 -9.43 -9.77 -4.54
N ASN A 57 -10.02 -9.86 -5.73
CA ASN A 57 -11.03 -10.90 -5.96
C ASN A 57 -10.38 -12.29 -6.03
N GLU A 58 -11.08 -13.30 -5.49
CA GLU A 58 -10.64 -14.70 -5.52
C GLU A 58 -9.30 -14.95 -4.81
N LEU A 59 -9.06 -14.24 -3.69
CA LEU A 59 -7.83 -14.35 -2.92
C LEU A 59 -7.51 -15.81 -2.51
N SER A 60 -8.55 -16.60 -2.21
CA SER A 60 -8.40 -18.01 -1.82
C SER A 60 -7.70 -18.86 -2.89
N LYS A 61 -7.85 -18.53 -4.18
CA LYS A 61 -7.19 -19.26 -5.29
C LYS A 61 -5.70 -18.99 -5.38
N ILE A 62 -5.25 -17.82 -4.95
CA ILE A 62 -3.86 -17.38 -5.10
C ILE A 62 -3.05 -17.50 -3.79
N MET A 63 -3.72 -17.65 -2.64
CA MET A 63 -3.10 -17.44 -1.34
C MET A 63 -1.92 -18.38 -1.05
N ASP A 64 -2.07 -19.67 -1.35
CA ASP A 64 -1.01 -20.65 -1.08
C ASP A 64 0.25 -20.35 -1.91
N VAL A 65 0.06 -19.98 -3.18
CA VAL A 65 1.15 -19.62 -4.09
C VAL A 65 1.80 -18.31 -3.62
N LEU A 66 0.99 -17.29 -3.32
CA LEU A 66 1.46 -16.00 -2.83
C LEU A 66 2.32 -16.16 -1.57
N MET A 67 1.84 -16.93 -0.58
CA MET A 67 2.57 -17.14 0.67
C MET A 67 3.88 -17.90 0.48
N ASN A 68 3.97 -18.79 -0.52
CA ASN A 68 5.24 -19.45 -0.85
C ASN A 68 6.28 -18.47 -1.41
N TYR A 69 5.87 -17.57 -2.31
CA TYR A 69 6.76 -16.51 -2.81
C TYR A 69 7.20 -15.56 -1.69
N VAL A 70 6.25 -15.11 -0.85
CA VAL A 70 6.52 -14.22 0.28
C VAL A 70 7.54 -14.85 1.24
N LYS A 71 7.38 -16.13 1.59
CA LYS A 71 8.32 -16.83 2.48
C LYS A 71 9.72 -16.99 1.88
N GLY A 72 9.81 -17.10 0.56
CA GLY A 72 11.08 -17.28 -0.15
C GLY A 72 11.88 -15.99 -0.36
N ASP A 73 11.23 -14.82 -0.31
CA ASP A 73 11.89 -13.53 -0.54
C ASP A 73 12.36 -12.86 0.76
N HIS A 74 13.60 -12.37 0.74
CA HIS A 74 14.28 -11.75 1.90
C HIS A 74 13.65 -10.44 2.42
N VAL A 75 12.87 -9.72 1.60
CA VAL A 75 12.16 -8.51 2.00
C VAL A 75 10.72 -8.84 2.34
N LEU A 76 10.03 -9.56 1.47
CA LEU A 76 8.61 -9.88 1.66
C LEU A 76 8.39 -10.79 2.88
N ASN A 77 9.35 -11.64 3.24
CA ASN A 77 9.21 -12.50 4.42
C ASN A 77 9.12 -11.73 5.76
N GLN A 78 9.44 -10.43 5.77
CA GLN A 78 9.32 -9.56 6.94
C GLN A 78 7.89 -9.04 7.13
N LEU A 79 7.02 -9.21 6.13
CA LEU A 79 5.64 -8.76 6.15
C LEU A 79 4.80 -9.60 7.11
N MET A 80 3.99 -8.94 7.92
CA MET A 80 2.95 -9.62 8.70
C MET A 80 1.66 -9.66 7.89
N ILE A 81 1.41 -10.78 7.20
CA ILE A 81 0.23 -10.96 6.33
C ILE A 81 -0.85 -11.74 7.08
N ARG A 82 -2.08 -11.22 7.05
CA ARG A 82 -3.27 -11.83 7.65
C ARG A 82 -4.43 -11.78 6.66
N VAL A 83 -5.07 -12.92 6.43
CA VAL A 83 -6.33 -12.96 5.66
C VAL A 83 -7.45 -12.47 6.57
N VAL A 84 -8.17 -11.44 6.14
CA VAL A 84 -9.33 -10.90 6.86
C VAL A 84 -10.60 -11.60 6.39
N ASN A 85 -10.75 -11.78 5.08
CA ASN A 85 -11.86 -12.49 4.43
C ASN A 85 -11.43 -12.97 3.03
N ASP A 86 -12.37 -13.55 2.28
CA ASP A 86 -12.13 -14.15 0.96
C ASP A 86 -11.59 -13.20 -0.11
N ASN A 87 -11.62 -11.89 0.12
CA ASN A 87 -11.15 -10.87 -0.82
C ASN A 87 -10.22 -9.83 -0.17
N GLU A 88 -9.83 -9.97 1.09
CA GLU A 88 -9.09 -8.93 1.81
C GLU A 88 -7.91 -9.49 2.61
N LEU A 89 -6.73 -8.92 2.34
CA LEU A 89 -5.51 -9.10 3.10
C LEU A 89 -5.24 -7.86 3.94
N ARG A 90 -4.87 -8.08 5.20
CA ARG A 90 -4.19 -7.09 6.02
C ARG A 90 -2.70 -7.39 6.03
N ILE A 91 -1.90 -6.38 5.72
CA ILE A 91 -0.45 -6.45 5.74
C ILE A 91 0.07 -5.39 6.66
N ASP A 92 0.89 -5.76 7.64
CA ASP A 92 1.63 -4.78 8.44
C ASP A 92 3.12 -4.87 8.04
N MET A 93 3.63 -3.77 7.48
CA MET A 93 5.00 -3.67 6.97
C MET A 93 5.90 -3.01 8.01
N PRO A 94 6.92 -3.71 8.56
CA PRO A 94 7.86 -3.05 9.46
C PRO A 94 8.72 -2.05 8.70
N ILE A 95 8.96 -0.87 9.30
CA ILE A 95 9.80 0.16 8.67
C ILE A 95 11.24 -0.29 8.43
N THR A 96 11.68 -1.37 9.09
CA THR A 96 13.00 -1.99 8.91
C THR A 96 13.21 -2.55 7.50
N ILE A 97 12.13 -2.81 6.75
CA ILE A 97 12.21 -3.17 5.33
C ILE A 97 13.03 -2.13 4.55
N MET A 98 12.97 -0.85 4.91
CA MET A 98 13.72 0.20 4.23
C MET A 98 15.24 0.05 4.36
N ASN A 99 15.73 -0.76 5.31
CA ASN A 99 17.15 -1.10 5.42
C ASN A 99 17.65 -1.96 4.24
N SER A 100 16.74 -2.59 3.48
CA SER A 100 17.07 -3.31 2.25
C SER A 100 17.28 -2.38 1.05
N GLY A 101 17.09 -1.06 1.22
CA GLY A 101 17.16 -0.07 0.14
C GLY A 101 15.87 0.08 -0.67
N LYS A 102 14.79 -0.64 -0.32
CA LYS A 102 13.46 -0.50 -0.94
C LYS A 102 12.58 0.43 -0.12
N SER A 103 11.83 1.31 -0.79
CA SER A 103 10.72 2.01 -0.16
C SER A 103 9.54 1.06 0.09
N LEU A 104 8.67 1.39 1.05
CA LEU A 104 7.45 0.63 1.28
C LEU A 104 6.51 0.66 0.07
N GLY A 105 6.52 1.74 -0.72
CA GLY A 105 5.75 1.82 -1.97
C GLY A 105 6.24 0.82 -3.02
N GLU A 106 7.55 0.59 -3.13
CA GLU A 106 8.10 -0.43 -4.02
C GLU A 106 7.71 -1.85 -3.56
N VAL A 107 7.73 -2.11 -2.26
CA VAL A 107 7.30 -3.40 -1.69
C VAL A 107 5.83 -3.67 -2.00
N ILE A 108 4.96 -2.66 -1.89
CA ILE A 108 3.55 -2.77 -2.29
C ILE A 108 3.42 -3.03 -3.79
N ASN A 109 4.18 -2.34 -4.64
CA ASN A 109 4.15 -2.60 -6.08
C ASN A 109 4.57 -4.04 -6.42
N GLU A 110 5.62 -4.56 -5.76
CA GLU A 110 6.05 -5.95 -5.94
C GLU A 110 4.96 -6.94 -5.55
N LEU A 111 4.27 -6.71 -4.44
CA LEU A 111 3.13 -7.55 -4.02
C LEU A 111 1.99 -7.51 -5.05
N ILE A 112 1.64 -6.32 -5.54
CA ILE A 112 0.59 -6.15 -6.57
C ILE A 112 0.97 -6.95 -7.82
N TYR A 113 2.17 -6.75 -8.36
CA TYR A 113 2.60 -7.45 -9.58
C TYR A 113 2.76 -8.96 -9.39
N LEU A 114 3.13 -9.40 -8.18
CA LEU A 114 3.15 -10.82 -7.85
C LEU A 114 1.74 -11.42 -7.87
N ILE A 115 0.75 -10.74 -7.28
CA ILE A 115 -0.65 -11.16 -7.31
C ILE A 115 -1.18 -11.25 -8.75
N ILE A 116 -0.92 -10.23 -9.57
CA ILE A 116 -1.28 -10.18 -10.99
C ILE A 116 -0.64 -11.35 -11.74
N GLY A 117 0.66 -11.57 -11.54
CA GLY A 117 1.40 -12.67 -12.17
C GLY A 117 0.82 -14.04 -11.83
N ILE A 118 0.52 -14.29 -10.55
CA ILE A 118 -0.10 -15.55 -10.09
C ILE A 118 -1.47 -15.74 -10.74
N ARG A 119 -2.32 -14.71 -10.78
CA ARG A 119 -3.63 -14.77 -11.44
C ARG A 119 -3.52 -15.15 -12.91
N HIS A 120 -2.61 -14.52 -13.65
CA HIS A 120 -2.39 -14.86 -15.05
C HIS A 120 -1.91 -16.30 -15.24
N CYS A 121 -1.03 -16.80 -14.37
CA CYS A 121 -0.58 -18.19 -14.41
C CYS A 121 -1.73 -19.17 -14.14
N LEU A 122 -2.55 -18.93 -13.12
CA LEU A 122 -3.67 -19.83 -12.77
C LEU A 122 -4.75 -19.85 -13.85
N HIS A 123 -5.14 -18.68 -14.37
CA HIS A 123 -6.10 -18.60 -15.47
C HIS A 123 -5.62 -19.39 -16.70
N PHE A 124 -4.33 -19.34 -17.01
CA PHE A 124 -3.76 -20.11 -18.12
C PHE A 124 -3.78 -21.63 -17.89
N ILE A 125 -3.69 -22.08 -16.63
CA ILE A 125 -3.80 -23.50 -16.28
C ILE A 125 -5.24 -23.97 -16.37
N GLU A 126 -6.20 -23.19 -15.86
CA GLU A 126 -7.63 -23.52 -15.89
C GLU A 126 -8.17 -23.63 -17.32
N VAL A 127 -7.73 -22.77 -18.25
CA VAL A 127 -8.19 -22.79 -19.66
C VAL A 127 -7.63 -23.99 -20.45
N LYS A 128 -6.58 -24.66 -19.97
CA LYS A 128 -5.94 -25.78 -20.66
C LYS A 128 -6.52 -27.16 -20.32
N HIS A 129 -7.41 -27.23 -19.34
CA HIS A 129 -8.08 -28.46 -18.89
C HIS A 129 -9.57 -28.45 -19.24
#